data_AF-A0A1X0I9P8-F1
#
_entry.id   AF-A0A1X0I9P8-F1
#
_cell.length_a   1.000
_cell.length_b   1.000
_cell.length_c   1.000
_cell.angle_alpha   90.00
_cell.angle_beta   90.00
_cell.angle_gamma   90.00
#
_symmetry.space_group_name_H-M   'P 1'
#
loop_
_entity.id
_entity.type
_entity.pdbx_description
1 polymer ?
#
loop_
_entity_poly.entity_id
_entity_poly.type
_entity_poly.pdbx_seq_one_letter_code
_entity_poly.pdbx_strand_id
1 'polypeptide(L)'
;MSILGDATVVLARLTRSTSNALRVELSTPDGAELARAQQKGGAGVLFGFKNGGKSEYTLSAADGDELKIAVAGTTTITRQGTPVGKIVPADGAARLEDGGGIVLAVVRPHTGHKADSAWHHRVLSPSGEALGVLTLMTVHTGWSDIESEAIQLLFNRNVATLKAPSAGAMLSLAAPVHPLLGDVLAAACVDFSVLPRGYIEQSQT
;
A
#
# COMPACT_ATOMS: atom_id res chain seq x y z
N MET A 1 -17.12 5.65 8.44
CA MET A 1 -16.04 6.52 8.97
C MET A 1 -14.93 6.53 7.91
N SER A 2 -13.75 7.14 8.11
CA SER A 2 -12.61 6.81 7.24
C SER A 2 -11.94 5.55 7.73
N ILE A 3 -11.37 4.74 6.82
CA ILE A 3 -10.58 3.55 7.15
C ILE A 3 -9.42 3.87 8.10
N LEU A 4 -8.78 5.04 7.97
CA LEU A 4 -7.66 5.42 8.84
C LEU A 4 -8.09 5.99 10.19
N GLY A 5 -9.34 6.43 10.34
CA GLY A 5 -9.77 7.19 11.51
C GLY A 5 -8.82 8.36 11.81
N ASP A 6 -8.38 8.46 13.07
CA ASP A 6 -7.41 9.46 13.53
C ASP A 6 -5.95 8.94 13.54
N ALA A 7 -5.69 7.76 12.96
CA ALA A 7 -4.36 7.17 12.98
C ALA A 7 -3.36 8.01 12.18
N THR A 8 -2.27 8.42 12.83
CA THR A 8 -1.15 9.10 12.17
C THR A 8 -0.04 8.14 11.75
N VAL A 9 -0.02 6.91 12.27
CA VAL A 9 0.92 5.87 11.84
C VAL A 9 0.15 4.60 11.51
N VAL A 10 0.39 4.06 10.32
CA VAL A 10 -0.29 2.86 9.80
C VAL A 10 0.75 1.92 9.22
N LEU A 11 0.74 0.68 9.69
CA LEU A 11 1.55 -0.43 9.20
C LEU A 11 0.67 -1.28 8.27
N ALA A 12 1.03 -1.35 6.99
CA ALA A 12 0.36 -2.16 5.98
C ALA A 12 1.20 -3.39 5.65
N ARG A 13 0.98 -4.50 6.35
CA ARG A 13 1.79 -5.73 6.23
C ARG A 13 1.28 -6.61 5.10
N LEU A 14 2.16 -6.96 4.15
CA LEU A 14 1.81 -7.85 3.05
C LEU A 14 2.06 -9.31 3.44
N THR A 15 1.01 -10.12 3.36
CA THR A 15 1.05 -11.56 3.60
C THR A 15 0.36 -12.31 2.45
N ARG A 16 0.30 -13.64 2.54
CA ARG A 16 -0.39 -14.50 1.59
C ARG A 16 -1.41 -15.40 2.26
N SER A 17 -2.51 -15.63 1.56
CA SER A 17 -3.45 -16.69 1.89
C SER A 17 -2.92 -18.07 1.49
N THR A 18 -3.58 -19.12 1.98
CA THR A 18 -3.39 -20.51 1.52
C THR A 18 -3.75 -20.70 0.04
N SER A 19 -4.55 -19.79 -0.55
CA SER A 19 -4.90 -19.77 -1.97
C SER A 19 -3.92 -18.95 -2.83
N ASN A 20 -2.75 -18.58 -2.28
CA ASN A 20 -1.75 -17.70 -2.89
C ASN A 20 -2.21 -16.26 -3.17
N ALA A 21 -3.42 -15.86 -2.72
CA ALA A 21 -3.90 -14.50 -2.84
C ALA A 21 -3.13 -13.57 -1.89
N LEU A 22 -2.77 -12.38 -2.37
CA LEU A 22 -2.15 -11.36 -1.52
C LEU A 22 -3.15 -10.81 -0.51
N ARG A 23 -2.67 -10.59 0.71
CA ARG A 23 -3.41 -9.95 1.80
C ARG A 23 -2.59 -8.81 2.37
N VAL A 24 -3.22 -7.66 2.58
CA VAL A 24 -2.59 -6.53 3.27
C VAL A 24 -3.35 -6.27 4.56
N GLU A 25 -2.66 -6.27 5.69
CA GLU A 25 -3.25 -5.94 6.99
C GLU A 25 -2.80 -4.55 7.40
N LEU A 26 -3.77 -3.66 7.65
CA LEU A 26 -3.54 -2.29 8.11
C LEU A 26 -3.75 -2.26 9.62
N SER A 27 -2.73 -1.85 10.35
CA SER A 27 -2.76 -1.76 11.81
C SER A 27 -1.99 -0.54 12.29
N THR A 28 -2.30 -0.05 13.49
CA THR A 28 -1.47 0.91 14.22
C THR A 28 -0.25 0.22 14.83
N PRO A 29 0.80 0.97 15.24
CA PRO A 29 2.01 0.36 15.82
C PRO A 29 1.80 -0.45 17.10
N ASP A 30 0.75 -0.14 17.87
CA ASP A 30 0.35 -0.90 19.07
C ASP A 30 -0.43 -2.19 18.73
N GLY A 31 -0.65 -2.46 17.44
CA GLY A 31 -1.30 -3.68 16.95
C GLY A 31 -2.81 -3.59 16.82
N ALA A 32 -3.43 -2.41 17.02
CA ALA A 32 -4.85 -2.27 16.75
C ALA A 32 -5.12 -2.37 15.24
N GLU A 33 -6.04 -3.25 14.85
CA GLU A 33 -6.41 -3.46 13.47
C GLU A 33 -7.29 -2.31 12.96
N LEU A 34 -6.94 -1.76 11.79
CA LEU A 34 -7.72 -0.75 11.10
C LEU A 34 -8.56 -1.39 9.98
N ALA A 35 -7.92 -2.21 9.13
CA ALA A 35 -8.59 -2.86 8.01
C ALA A 35 -7.74 -4.01 7.42
N ARG A 36 -8.37 -4.85 6.61
CA ARG A 36 -7.69 -5.91 5.84
C ARG A 36 -8.07 -5.84 4.37
N ALA A 37 -7.07 -5.78 3.49
CA ALA A 37 -7.24 -5.94 2.06
C ALA A 37 -7.02 -7.39 1.65
N GLN A 38 -7.91 -7.93 0.83
CA GLN A 38 -7.71 -9.23 0.20
C GLN A 38 -7.85 -9.14 -1.31
N GLN A 39 -6.85 -9.69 -2.01
CA GLN A 39 -6.88 -9.83 -3.46
C GLN A 39 -8.03 -10.77 -3.88
N LYS A 40 -8.78 -10.34 -4.90
CA LYS A 40 -9.79 -11.19 -5.54
C LYS A 40 -9.11 -12.43 -6.15
N GLY A 41 -9.50 -13.60 -5.67
CA GLY A 41 -8.98 -14.88 -6.14
C GLY A 41 -9.39 -15.21 -7.57
N GLY A 42 -8.63 -16.12 -8.20
CA GLY A 42 -8.94 -16.69 -9.50
C GLY A 42 -7.96 -17.81 -9.86
N ALA A 43 -8.25 -18.60 -10.89
CA ALA A 43 -7.40 -19.73 -11.29
C ALA A 43 -5.93 -19.33 -11.49
N GLY A 44 -5.66 -18.18 -12.11
CA GLY A 44 -4.30 -17.66 -12.28
C GLY A 44 -3.58 -17.27 -10.98
N VAL A 45 -4.31 -16.93 -9.91
CA VAL A 45 -3.74 -16.70 -8.57
C VAL A 45 -3.43 -18.02 -7.89
N LEU A 46 -4.35 -18.99 -7.98
CA LEU A 46 -4.17 -20.34 -7.43
C LEU A 46 -2.93 -21.04 -8.00
N PHE A 47 -2.76 -20.96 -9.32
CA PHE A 47 -1.61 -21.55 -10.03
C PHE A 47 -0.37 -20.65 -10.06
N GLY A 48 -0.37 -19.51 -9.37
CA GLY A 48 0.85 -18.72 -9.18
C GLY A 48 1.26 -17.80 -10.34
N PHE A 49 0.39 -17.61 -11.34
CA PHE A 49 0.66 -16.79 -12.52
C PHE A 49 0.50 -15.28 -12.29
N LYS A 50 -0.17 -14.85 -11.22
CA LYS A 50 -0.34 -13.42 -10.88
C LYS A 50 0.40 -13.08 -9.58
N ASN A 51 1.63 -12.59 -9.71
CA ASN A 51 2.46 -12.15 -8.58
C ASN A 51 2.47 -10.63 -8.45
N GLY A 52 1.66 -10.09 -7.54
CA GLY A 52 1.57 -8.65 -7.34
C GLY A 52 1.08 -7.90 -8.58
N GLY A 53 0.92 -6.60 -8.45
CA GLY A 53 0.49 -5.73 -9.54
C GLY A 53 -1.02 -5.73 -9.78
N LYS A 54 -1.40 -5.60 -11.05
CA LYS A 54 -2.76 -5.20 -11.44
C LYS A 54 -3.81 -6.23 -11.00
N SER A 55 -4.68 -5.86 -10.07
CA SER A 55 -5.71 -6.73 -9.52
C SER A 55 -6.77 -5.94 -8.76
N GLU A 56 -7.88 -6.59 -8.43
CA GLU A 56 -8.90 -6.03 -7.56
C GLU A 56 -8.66 -6.51 -6.13
N TYR A 57 -8.76 -5.59 -5.17
CA TYR A 57 -8.66 -5.86 -3.74
C TYR A 57 -9.91 -5.33 -3.03
N THR A 58 -10.43 -6.08 -2.08
CA THR A 58 -11.46 -5.60 -1.14
C THR A 58 -10.77 -5.27 0.16
N LEU A 59 -10.79 -4.00 0.57
CA LEU A 59 -10.31 -3.50 1.86
C LEU A 59 -11.51 -3.35 2.80
N SER A 60 -11.60 -4.21 3.80
CA SER A 60 -12.68 -4.22 4.78
C SER A 60 -12.16 -3.68 6.11
N ALA A 61 -12.80 -2.63 6.64
CA ALA A 61 -12.55 -2.11 7.99
C ALA A 61 -13.28 -2.92 9.06
N ALA A 62 -12.82 -2.78 10.31
CA ALA A 62 -13.41 -3.46 11.45
C ALA A 62 -14.89 -3.09 11.71
N ASP A 63 -15.31 -1.89 11.31
CA ASP A 63 -16.69 -1.40 11.41
C ASP A 63 -17.60 -1.89 10.26
N GLY A 64 -17.05 -2.66 9.30
CA GLY A 64 -17.78 -3.19 8.15
C GLY A 64 -17.80 -2.27 6.92
N ASP A 65 -17.16 -1.09 6.98
CA ASP A 65 -16.96 -0.27 5.78
C ASP A 65 -16.01 -1.00 4.79
N GLU A 66 -16.35 -0.97 3.50
CA GLU A 66 -15.57 -1.63 2.46
C GLU A 66 -15.19 -0.68 1.31
N LEU A 67 -13.92 -0.74 0.91
CA LEU A 67 -13.41 -0.13 -0.30
C LEU A 67 -12.98 -1.21 -1.30
N LYS A 68 -13.42 -1.08 -2.55
CA LYS A 68 -12.87 -1.84 -3.68
C LYS A 68 -11.77 -1.04 -4.34
N ILE A 69 -10.59 -1.63 -4.42
CA ILE A 69 -9.37 -1.03 -4.97
C ILE A 69 -8.99 -1.79 -6.23
N ALA A 70 -9.18 -1.19 -7.39
CA ALA A 70 -8.72 -1.75 -8.66
C ALA A 70 -7.32 -1.23 -8.97
N VAL A 71 -6.31 -1.97 -8.53
CA VAL A 71 -4.90 -1.64 -8.73
C VAL A 71 -4.57 -1.79 -10.21
N ALA A 72 -4.12 -0.72 -10.85
CA ALA A 72 -3.72 -0.70 -12.26
C ALA A 72 -2.71 0.42 -12.55
N GLY A 73 -2.54 0.82 -13.82
CA GLY A 73 -1.72 1.99 -14.16
C GLY A 73 -2.19 3.23 -13.40
N THR A 74 -3.50 3.49 -13.47
CA THR A 74 -4.25 4.33 -12.54
C THR A 74 -5.07 3.44 -11.63
N THR A 75 -4.91 3.58 -10.33
CA THR A 75 -5.69 2.81 -9.36
C THR A 75 -6.99 3.54 -9.05
N THR A 76 -8.11 2.83 -9.07
CA THR A 76 -9.43 3.40 -8.73
C THR A 76 -9.94 2.82 -7.42
N ILE A 77 -10.64 3.66 -6.67
CA ILE A 77 -11.15 3.35 -5.33
C ILE A 77 -12.65 3.62 -5.35
N THR A 78 -13.44 2.61 -4.98
CA THR A 78 -14.90 2.72 -4.92
C THR A 78 -15.43 2.20 -3.60
N ARG A 79 -16.50 2.83 -3.11
CA ARG A 79 -17.27 2.41 -1.93
C ARG A 79 -18.68 2.09 -2.41
N GLN A 80 -19.08 0.83 -2.31
CA GLN A 80 -20.40 0.36 -2.76
C GLN A 80 -20.74 0.78 -4.22
N GLY A 81 -19.73 0.83 -5.10
CA GLY A 81 -19.89 1.24 -6.51
C GLY A 81 -19.75 2.74 -6.76
N THR A 82 -19.75 3.58 -5.72
CA THR A 82 -19.51 5.02 -5.83
C THR A 82 -18.01 5.31 -5.86
N PRO A 83 -17.50 6.12 -6.82
CA PRO A 83 -16.12 6.56 -6.82
C PRO A 83 -15.75 7.35 -5.55
N VAL A 84 -14.70 6.92 -4.86
CA VAL A 84 -14.12 7.62 -3.70
C VAL A 84 -12.88 8.40 -4.11
N GLY A 85 -12.01 7.78 -4.92
CA GLY A 85 -10.76 8.41 -5.32
C GLY A 85 -9.95 7.60 -6.31
N LYS A 86 -8.80 8.16 -6.69
CA LYS A 86 -7.84 7.56 -7.63
C LYS A 86 -6.40 7.82 -7.20
N ILE A 87 -5.51 6.95 -7.65
CA ILE A 87 -4.07 7.13 -7.58
C ILE A 87 -3.55 7.18 -9.02
N VAL A 88 -3.14 8.37 -9.45
CA VAL A 88 -2.81 8.68 -10.84
C VAL A 88 -1.31 8.97 -10.96
N PRO A 89 -0.56 8.25 -11.81
CA PRO A 89 0.80 8.64 -12.16
C PRO A 89 0.82 10.03 -12.83
N ALA A 90 1.63 10.95 -12.32
CA ALA A 90 1.83 12.26 -12.93
C ALA A 90 3.21 12.82 -12.59
N ASP A 91 3.94 13.32 -13.59
CA ASP A 91 5.19 14.06 -13.41
C ASP A 91 6.27 13.31 -12.58
N GLY A 92 6.38 11.99 -12.78
CA GLY A 92 7.29 11.15 -12.00
C GLY A 92 6.86 10.93 -10.54
N ALA A 93 5.63 11.30 -10.18
CA ALA A 93 5.00 11.16 -8.87
C ALA A 93 3.64 10.43 -8.98
N ALA A 94 2.94 10.31 -7.85
CA ALA A 94 1.53 9.93 -7.80
C ALA A 94 0.67 11.07 -7.27
N ARG A 95 -0.43 11.37 -7.94
CA ARG A 95 -1.51 12.23 -7.43
C ARG A 95 -2.58 11.35 -6.78
N LEU A 96 -2.97 11.72 -5.57
CA LEU A 96 -4.13 11.18 -4.87
C LEU A 96 -5.29 12.10 -5.17
N GLU A 97 -6.29 11.60 -5.89
CA GLU A 97 -7.45 12.37 -6.33
C GLU A 97 -8.73 11.85 -5.67
N ASP A 98 -9.74 12.72 -5.53
CA ASP A 98 -11.09 12.30 -5.17
C ASP A 98 -11.85 11.68 -6.36
N GLY A 99 -13.10 11.29 -6.13
CA GLY A 99 -13.97 10.73 -7.18
C GLY A 99 -14.23 11.68 -8.36
N GLY A 100 -14.10 13.00 -8.15
CA GLY A 100 -14.27 14.06 -9.14
C GLY A 100 -12.98 14.48 -9.87
N GLY A 101 -11.82 13.99 -9.43
CA GLY A 101 -10.51 14.35 -10.01
C GLY A 101 -9.82 15.55 -9.32
N ILE A 102 -10.34 16.01 -8.18
CA ILE A 102 -9.65 17.03 -7.37
C ILE A 102 -8.45 16.37 -6.69
N VAL A 103 -7.27 16.98 -6.84
CA VAL A 103 -6.05 16.52 -6.17
C VAL A 103 -6.17 16.78 -4.67
N LEU A 104 -6.12 15.72 -3.88
CA LEU A 104 -6.14 15.74 -2.42
C LEU A 104 -4.73 15.75 -1.83
N ALA A 105 -3.78 15.08 -2.48
CA ALA A 105 -2.39 15.02 -2.07
C ALA A 105 -1.49 14.53 -3.22
N VAL A 106 -0.18 14.72 -3.07
CA VAL A 106 0.85 14.24 -4.01
C VAL A 106 1.87 13.41 -3.27
N VAL A 107 2.12 12.20 -3.76
CA VAL A 107 3.18 11.30 -3.28
C VAL A 107 4.38 11.45 -4.20
N ARG A 108 5.45 12.08 -3.70
CA ARG A 108 6.70 12.31 -4.45
C ARG A 108 7.44 10.99 -4.73
N PRO A 109 8.22 10.92 -5.82
CA PRO A 109 9.13 9.80 -6.05
C PRO A 109 10.07 9.63 -4.86
N HIS A 110 10.54 8.41 -4.66
CA HIS A 110 11.62 8.17 -3.72
C HIS A 110 12.91 8.84 -4.23
N THR A 111 13.55 9.62 -3.38
CA THR A 111 14.85 10.23 -3.64
C THR A 111 15.95 9.35 -3.05
N GLY A 112 16.83 8.80 -3.90
CA GLY A 112 17.93 7.95 -3.46
C GLY A 112 18.18 6.74 -4.36
N HIS A 113 19.21 5.95 -4.02
CA HIS A 113 19.47 4.70 -4.70
C HIS A 113 18.45 3.65 -4.27
N LYS A 114 17.86 2.94 -5.24
CA LYS A 114 16.91 1.84 -5.01
C LYS A 114 17.57 0.54 -4.49
N ALA A 115 18.78 0.62 -3.94
CA ALA A 115 19.52 -0.54 -3.48
C ALA A 115 19.02 -0.93 -2.09
N ASP A 116 18.30 -2.06 -2.01
CA ASP A 116 17.94 -2.84 -0.82
C ASP A 116 17.56 -2.07 0.46
N SER A 117 17.00 -0.86 0.33
CA SER A 117 16.55 -0.02 1.44
C SER A 117 15.06 0.27 1.34
N ALA A 118 14.45 0.70 2.44
CA ALA A 118 13.08 1.20 2.42
C ALA A 118 12.99 2.44 1.52
N TRP A 119 11.94 2.53 0.70
CA TRP A 119 11.74 3.68 -0.20
C TRP A 119 10.79 4.68 0.45
N HIS A 120 11.32 5.82 0.86
CA HIS A 120 10.55 6.89 1.45
C HIS A 120 9.96 7.80 0.38
N HIS A 121 8.62 7.88 0.33
CA HIS A 121 7.87 8.77 -0.53
C HIS A 121 7.22 9.87 0.30
N ARG A 122 7.60 11.13 0.08
CA ARG A 122 6.99 12.26 0.78
C ARG A 122 5.55 12.47 0.30
N VAL A 123 4.62 12.60 1.23
CA VAL A 123 3.22 12.95 0.98
C VAL A 123 3.06 14.45 1.20
N LEU A 124 2.65 15.18 0.17
CA LEU A 124 2.45 16.62 0.20
C LEU A 124 0.98 16.97 -0.03
N SER A 125 0.53 18.08 0.55
CA SER A 125 -0.76 18.68 0.24
C SER A 125 -0.75 19.27 -1.18
N PRO A 126 -1.92 19.67 -1.72
CA PRO A 126 -1.97 20.34 -3.03
C PRO A 126 -1.20 21.66 -3.07
N SER A 127 -1.02 22.32 -1.92
CA SER A 127 -0.21 23.55 -1.78
C SER A 127 1.29 23.27 -1.57
N GLY A 128 1.70 22.01 -1.45
CA GLY A 128 3.10 21.60 -1.26
C GLY A 128 3.54 21.45 0.19
N GLU A 129 2.63 21.61 1.16
CA GLU A 129 2.92 21.39 2.58
C GLU A 129 3.15 19.90 2.86
N ALA A 130 4.10 19.57 3.74
CA ALA A 130 4.37 18.18 4.09
C ALA A 130 3.26 17.61 4.99
N LEU A 131 2.56 16.59 4.49
CA LEU A 131 1.54 15.86 5.25
C LEU A 131 2.12 14.63 5.95
N GLY A 132 3.16 14.03 5.38
CA GLY A 132 3.75 12.80 5.91
C GLY A 132 4.70 12.10 4.96
N VAL A 133 4.93 10.81 5.21
CA VAL A 133 5.77 9.91 4.43
C VAL A 133 5.07 8.57 4.28
N LEU A 134 5.00 8.06 3.05
CA LEU A 134 4.65 6.69 2.72
C LEU A 134 5.95 5.92 2.43
N THR A 135 6.32 5.01 3.31
CA THR A 135 7.53 4.21 3.19
C THR A 135 7.20 2.82 2.67
N LEU A 136 7.76 2.44 1.52
CA LEU A 136 7.67 1.08 1.00
C LEU A 136 8.77 0.22 1.62
N MET A 137 8.39 -0.90 2.23
CA MET A 137 9.32 -1.88 2.80
C MET A 137 9.63 -2.94 1.74
N THR A 138 10.87 -3.03 1.29
CA THR A 138 11.26 -4.03 0.29
C THR A 138 11.36 -5.42 0.92
N VAL A 139 11.32 -6.48 0.11
CA VAL A 139 11.39 -7.87 0.60
C VAL A 139 12.73 -8.16 1.30
N HIS A 140 13.79 -7.47 0.90
CA HIS A 140 15.14 -7.64 1.46
C HIS A 140 15.32 -6.92 2.81
N THR A 141 14.56 -5.85 3.09
CA THR A 141 14.60 -5.14 4.38
C THR A 141 13.70 -5.76 5.45
N GLY A 142 12.74 -6.60 5.05
CA GLY A 142 11.77 -7.24 5.96
C GLY A 142 10.99 -6.28 6.87
N TRP A 143 10.18 -6.83 7.78
CA TRP A 143 9.69 -6.09 8.97
C TRP A 143 10.63 -6.29 10.17
N SER A 144 11.76 -6.96 9.93
CA SER A 144 12.54 -7.69 10.92
C SER A 144 14.05 -7.68 10.63
N ASP A 145 14.56 -6.64 9.96
CA ASP A 145 15.92 -6.09 10.19
C ASP A 145 16.10 -5.54 11.63
N ILE A 146 15.36 -6.11 12.59
CA ILE A 146 15.52 -5.91 14.02
C ILE A 146 15.83 -7.24 14.75
N GLU A 147 15.54 -8.46 14.24
CA GLU A 147 16.02 -9.67 14.96
C GLU A 147 15.89 -11.06 14.28
N SER A 148 15.21 -11.26 13.14
CA SER A 148 14.68 -12.60 12.82
C SER A 148 15.15 -13.28 11.52
N GLU A 149 16.25 -12.86 10.89
CA GLU A 149 16.84 -13.65 9.79
C GLU A 149 17.41 -15.01 10.26
N ALA A 150 17.67 -15.20 11.55
CA ALA A 150 18.21 -16.46 12.08
C ALA A 150 17.18 -17.58 12.29
N ILE A 151 15.87 -17.29 12.31
CA ILE A 151 14.84 -18.26 12.76
C ILE A 151 14.02 -18.87 11.61
N GLN A 152 13.87 -18.18 10.47
CA GLN A 152 13.06 -18.70 9.35
C GLN A 152 13.71 -19.85 8.55
N LEU A 153 15.00 -20.11 8.75
CA LEU A 153 15.67 -21.29 8.18
C LEU A 153 15.36 -22.60 8.94
N LEU A 154 14.76 -22.53 10.14
CA LEU A 154 14.61 -23.68 11.04
C LEU A 154 13.21 -24.33 11.04
N PHE A 155 12.15 -23.67 10.53
CA PHE A 155 10.80 -24.24 10.62
C PHE A 155 9.96 -24.09 9.35
N ASN A 156 9.90 -25.20 8.60
CA ASN A 156 8.86 -25.62 7.66
C ASN A 156 8.83 -25.07 6.21
N ARG A 157 9.50 -25.85 5.35
CA ARG A 157 9.05 -26.33 4.01
C ARG A 157 7.66 -25.85 3.54
N ASN A 158 7.67 -25.06 2.47
CA ASN A 158 6.82 -25.29 1.30
C ASN A 158 7.64 -24.99 0.03
N VAL A 159 7.86 -26.03 -0.76
CA VAL A 159 8.61 -25.96 -2.02
C VAL A 159 7.70 -25.30 -3.06
N ALA A 160 8.08 -24.11 -3.54
CA ALA A 160 7.39 -23.21 -4.50
C ALA A 160 6.62 -21.98 -3.93
N THR A 161 7.09 -21.33 -2.88
CA THR A 161 6.57 -20.01 -2.48
C THR A 161 7.05 -18.92 -3.44
N LEU A 162 6.16 -18.42 -4.30
CA LEU A 162 6.47 -17.26 -5.16
C LEU A 162 6.87 -16.07 -4.27
N LYS A 163 7.79 -15.22 -4.69
CA LYS A 163 8.18 -14.05 -3.86
C LYS A 163 7.05 -13.03 -3.82
N ALA A 164 6.75 -12.47 -2.64
CA ALA A 164 5.86 -11.32 -2.53
C ALA A 164 6.53 -10.09 -3.19
N PRO A 165 5.76 -9.13 -3.73
CA PRO A 165 6.32 -7.94 -4.38
C PRO A 165 7.03 -6.98 -3.41
N SER A 166 6.64 -6.97 -2.13
CA SER A 166 7.24 -6.16 -1.06
C SER A 166 6.99 -6.83 0.31
N ALA A 167 7.54 -6.27 1.38
CA ALA A 167 7.12 -6.62 2.73
C ALA A 167 5.84 -5.86 3.13
N GLY A 168 5.54 -4.73 2.47
CA GLY A 168 4.39 -3.88 2.76
C GLY A 168 4.74 -2.41 2.69
N ALA A 169 3.93 -1.57 3.34
CA ALA A 169 4.17 -0.13 3.45
C ALA A 169 3.92 0.38 4.87
N MET A 170 4.52 1.52 5.21
CA MET A 170 4.26 2.27 6.42
C MET A 170 3.89 3.70 6.07
N LEU A 171 2.73 4.16 6.53
CA LEU A 171 2.33 5.55 6.44
C LEU A 171 2.62 6.25 7.78
N SER A 172 3.24 7.42 7.72
CA SER A 172 3.46 8.29 8.87
C SER A 172 3.02 9.70 8.51
N LEU A 173 2.04 10.23 9.22
CA LEU A 173 1.42 11.55 9.01
C LEU A 173 1.80 12.50 10.15
N ALA A 174 1.90 13.78 9.84
CA ALA A 174 2.17 14.82 10.83
C ALA A 174 0.99 15.05 11.79
N ALA A 175 -0.23 14.83 11.31
CA ALA A 175 -1.49 14.97 12.06
C ALA A 175 -2.57 14.09 11.41
N PRO A 176 -3.70 13.83 12.09
CA PRO A 176 -4.87 13.22 11.47
C PRO A 176 -5.32 14.01 10.23
N VAL A 177 -5.81 13.30 9.22
CA VAL A 177 -6.19 13.88 7.92
C VAL A 177 -7.70 13.83 7.71
N HIS A 178 -8.18 14.63 6.76
CA HIS A 178 -9.59 14.62 6.37
C HIS A 178 -10.02 13.20 5.92
N PRO A 179 -11.23 12.72 6.31
CA PRO A 179 -11.68 11.34 6.06
C PRO A 179 -11.53 10.86 4.61
N LEU A 180 -11.85 11.71 3.64
CA LEU A 180 -11.71 11.38 2.22
C LEU A 180 -10.25 11.10 1.81
N LEU A 181 -9.31 11.92 2.30
CA LEU A 181 -7.89 11.69 2.07
C LEU A 181 -7.41 10.45 2.83
N GLY A 182 -7.96 10.21 4.04
CA GLY A 182 -7.69 8.98 4.81
C GLY A 182 -8.02 7.72 4.02
N ASP A 183 -9.19 7.64 3.40
CA ASP A 183 -9.58 6.48 2.57
C ASP A 183 -8.66 6.27 1.37
N VAL A 184 -8.27 7.36 0.71
CA VAL A 184 -7.36 7.29 -0.43
C VAL A 184 -5.94 6.89 0.00
N LEU A 185 -5.48 7.35 1.17
CA LEU A 185 -4.20 6.94 1.76
C LEU A 185 -4.20 5.48 2.23
N ALA A 186 -5.30 4.99 2.80
CA ALA A 186 -5.46 3.57 3.13
C ALA A 186 -5.33 2.71 1.86
N ALA A 187 -5.99 3.11 0.77
CA ALA A 187 -5.86 2.47 -0.52
C ALA A 187 -4.43 2.60 -1.11
N ALA A 188 -3.75 3.73 -0.90
CA ALA A 188 -2.36 3.91 -1.32
C ALA A 188 -1.41 2.97 -0.59
N CYS A 189 -1.64 2.68 0.69
CA CYS A 189 -0.88 1.67 1.43
C CYS A 189 -1.02 0.28 0.80
N VAL A 190 -2.23 -0.09 0.36
CA VAL A 190 -2.47 -1.34 -0.37
C VAL A 190 -1.79 -1.32 -1.74
N ASP A 191 -1.99 -0.27 -2.52
CA ASP A 191 -1.44 -0.10 -3.87
C ASP A 191 0.09 -0.21 -3.89
N PHE A 192 0.78 0.55 -3.05
CA PHE A 192 2.24 0.53 -2.98
C PHE A 192 2.77 -0.80 -2.48
N SER A 193 2.07 -1.47 -1.55
CA SER A 193 2.47 -2.79 -1.07
C SER A 193 2.44 -3.85 -2.18
N VAL A 194 1.40 -3.84 -3.01
CA VAL A 194 1.17 -4.91 -4.01
C VAL A 194 1.70 -4.59 -5.40
N LEU A 195 1.81 -3.31 -5.73
CA LEU A 195 2.40 -2.79 -6.96
C LEU A 195 3.43 -1.70 -6.58
N PRO A 196 4.63 -2.08 -6.12
CA PRO A 196 5.72 -1.15 -5.79
C PRO A 196 5.89 -0.09 -6.87
N ARG A 197 5.41 1.12 -6.58
CA ARG A 197 5.44 2.22 -7.53
C ARG A 197 6.86 2.77 -7.56
N GLY A 198 7.64 2.31 -8.54
CA GLY A 198 9.02 2.74 -8.73
C GLY A 198 9.19 4.17 -9.22
N TYR A 199 8.26 5.10 -8.94
CA TYR A 199 8.33 6.51 -9.32
C TYR A 199 9.76 7.06 -9.12
N ILE A 200 10.39 7.48 -10.21
CA ILE A 200 11.75 8.02 -10.23
C ILE A 200 11.65 9.50 -10.58
N GLU A 201 12.38 10.32 -9.84
CA GLU A 201 12.56 11.72 -10.20
C GLU A 201 13.31 11.80 -11.54
N GLN A 202 12.76 12.51 -12.54
CA GLN A 202 13.32 12.62 -13.90
C GLN A 202 14.62 13.45 -13.99
N SER A 203 15.27 13.76 -12.88
CA SER A 203 16.42 14.68 -12.82
C SER A 203 17.78 14.01 -13.02
N GLN A 204 17.84 12.77 -13.52
CA GLN A 204 19.11 12.09 -13.83
C GLN A 204 19.09 11.54 -15.26
N THR A 205 19.24 12.45 -16.23
CA THR A 205 19.79 12.18 -17.57
C THR A 205 20.71 13.31 -17.95
#